data_AF-A0ABD0B9X1-F1
#
_entry.id   AF-A0ABD0B9X1-F1
#
_cell.length_a   1.000
_cell.length_b   1.000
_cell.length_c   1.000
_cell.angle_alpha   90.00
_cell.angle_beta   90.00
_cell.angle_gamma   90.00
#
_symmetry.space_group_name_H-M   'P 1'
#
loop_
_entity.id
_entity.type
_entity.pdbx_description
1 polymer ?
#
loop_
_entity_poly.entity_id
_entity_poly.type
_entity_poly.pdbx_seq_one_letter_code
_entity_poly.pdbx_strand_id
1 'polypeptide(L)' 'MFHILDFGNGGTFATIDELKKELSERYKGRHVSVKYATKPYGMNRVIYVSVSEAGIVRHSYGDESLVDFIAISDEYFDG' A
#
# COMPACT_ATOMS: atom_id res chain seq x y z
N MET A 1 -8.04 -5.45 -6.40
CA MET A 1 -7.19 -6.06 -5.35
C MET A 1 -5.94 -5.22 -5.11
N PHE A 2 -5.39 -5.27 -3.91
CA PHE A 2 -4.12 -4.64 -3.51
C PHE A 2 -3.03 -5.70 -3.41
N HIS A 3 -1.84 -5.41 -3.91
CA HIS A 3 -0.71 -6.34 -3.88
C HIS A 3 0.49 -5.67 -3.21
N ILE A 4 0.99 -6.25 -2.13
CA ILE A 4 2.29 -5.87 -1.58
C ILE A 4 3.35 -6.63 -2.37
N LEU A 5 4.26 -5.88 -2.99
CA LEU A 5 5.44 -6.39 -3.67
C LEU A 5 6.62 -6.25 -2.71
N ASP A 6 6.98 -7.37 -2.09
CA ASP A 6 8.18 -7.59 -1.30
C ASP A 6 8.86 -8.86 -1.82
N PHE A 7 10.19 -8.87 -1.91
CA PHE A 7 10.95 -10.01 -2.44
C PHE A 7 10.76 -11.24 -1.53
N GLY A 8 9.79 -12.10 -1.87
CA GLY A 8 9.51 -13.36 -1.19
C GLY A 8 8.43 -13.32 -0.09
N ASN A 9 7.99 -12.13 0.38
CA ASN A 9 6.89 -12.04 1.37
C ASN A 9 5.63 -11.33 0.85
N GLY A 10 5.57 -10.99 -0.44
CA GLY A 10 4.42 -10.30 -1.01
C GLY A 10 3.08 -11.00 -0.78
N GLY A 11 2.01 -10.21 -0.68
CA GLY A 11 0.65 -10.70 -0.42
C GLY A 11 -0.40 -9.95 -1.23
N THR A 12 -1.57 -10.57 -1.41
CA THR A 12 -2.73 -9.95 -2.08
C THR A 12 -3.86 -9.75 -1.08
N PHE A 13 -4.45 -8.56 -1.07
CA PHE A 13 -5.47 -8.13 -0.13
C PHE A 13 -6.69 -7.62 -0.89
N ALA A 14 -7.89 -7.93 -0.40
CA ALA A 14 -9.12 -7.51 -1.05
C ALA A 14 -9.47 -6.07 -0.68
N THR A 15 -9.15 -5.65 0.54
CA THR A 15 -9.53 -4.34 1.09
C THR A 15 -8.32 -3.53 1.55
N ILE A 16 -8.50 -2.20 1.61
CA ILE A 16 -7.49 -1.30 2.18
C ILE A 16 -7.27 -1.55 3.67
N ASP A 17 -8.30 -1.95 4.40
CA ASP A 17 -8.17 -2.22 5.83
C ASP A 17 -7.22 -3.41 6.08
N GLU A 18 -7.39 -4.49 5.32
CA GLU A 18 -6.48 -5.64 5.35
C GLU A 18 -5.05 -5.25 4.95
N LEU A 19 -4.90 -4.47 3.87
CA LEU A 19 -3.60 -3.96 3.42
C LEU A 19 -2.92 -3.14 4.53
N LYS A 20 -3.65 -2.20 5.13
CA LYS A 20 -3.15 -1.31 6.18
C LYS A 20 -2.74 -2.11 7.41
N LYS A 21 -3.59 -3.05 7.83
CA LYS A 21 -3.31 -3.94 8.95
C LYS A 21 -2.02 -4.72 8.71
N GLU A 22 -1.91 -5.39 7.57
CA GLU A 22 -0.74 -6.20 7.24
C GLU A 22 0.54 -5.36 7.16
N LEU A 23 0.50 -4.19 6.50
CA LEU A 23 1.61 -3.24 6.47
C LEU A 23 2.05 -2.87 7.89
N SER A 24 1.10 -2.50 8.75
CA SER A 24 1.38 -2.02 10.10
C SER A 24 1.87 -3.12 11.04
N GLU A 25 1.52 -4.39 10.82
CA GLU A 25 1.87 -5.50 11.70
C GLU A 25 3.12 -6.26 11.24
N ARG A 26 3.16 -6.68 9.96
CA ARG A 26 4.21 -7.56 9.42
C ARG A 26 5.37 -6.84 8.77
N TYR A 27 5.14 -5.64 8.25
CA TYR A 27 6.15 -4.91 7.47
C TYR A 27 6.83 -3.78 8.26
N LYS A 28 6.69 -3.74 9.59
CA LYS A 28 7.37 -2.78 10.47
C LYS A 28 8.87 -2.73 10.19
N GLY A 29 9.40 -1.52 10.03
CA GLY A 29 10.81 -1.28 9.73
C GLY A 29 11.23 -1.67 8.31
N ARG A 30 10.27 -1.91 7.40
CA ARG A 30 10.55 -2.30 6.01
C ARG A 30 10.01 -1.27 5.01
N HIS A 31 10.64 -1.28 3.85
CA HIS A 31 10.19 -0.56 2.66
C HIS A 31 9.58 -1.56 1.70
N VAL A 32 8.34 -1.34 1.29
CA VAL A 32 7.62 -2.21 0.35
C VAL A 32 6.91 -1.40 -0.71
N SER A 33 6.56 -2.04 -1.81
CA SER A 33 5.75 -1.40 -2.85
C SER A 33 4.33 -1.94 -2.80
N VAL A 34 3.33 -1.07 -2.90
CA VAL A 34 1.93 -1.47 -3.00
C VAL A 34 1.46 -1.20 -4.42
N LYS A 35 0.95 -2.24 -5.08
CA LYS A 35 0.34 -2.17 -6.40
C LYS A 35 -1.16 -2.35 -6.31
N TYR A 36 -1.94 -1.50 -6.98
CA TYR A 36 -3.39 -1.60 -7.04
C TYR A 36 -3.94 -1.02 -8.34
N ALA A 37 -5.15 -1.42 -8.72
CA ALA A 37 -5.83 -0.89 -9.90
C ALA A 37 -6.58 0.41 -9.56
N THR A 38 -6.45 1.44 -10.42
CA THR A 38 -7.11 2.73 -10.25
C THR A 38 -8.23 2.95 -11.28
N LYS A 39 -9.27 3.67 -10.88
CA LYS A 39 -10.34 4.17 -11.73
C LYS A 39 -9.80 5.18 -12.76
N PRO A 40 -10.51 5.39 -13.88
CA PRO A 40 -11.69 4.63 -14.34
C PRO A 40 -11.33 3.41 -15.20
N TYR A 41 -10.06 3.23 -15.60
CA TYR A 41 -9.65 2.23 -16.59
C TYR A 41 -8.94 0.99 -16.01
N GLY A 42 -8.90 0.85 -14.69
CA GLY A 42 -8.20 -0.26 -14.03
C GLY A 42 -6.68 -0.22 -14.21
N MET A 43 -6.09 0.97 -14.42
CA MET A 43 -4.65 1.10 -14.59
C MET A 43 -3.92 0.71 -13.30
N ASN A 44 -2.87 -0.08 -13.42
CA ASN A 44 -2.07 -0.46 -12.26
C ASN A 44 -1.20 0.70 -11.80
N ARG A 45 -1.48 1.21 -10.60
CA ARG A 45 -0.63 2.15 -9.89
C ARG A 45 0.25 1.41 -8.90
N VAL A 46 1.52 1.82 -8.81
CA VAL A 46 2.46 1.33 -7.81
C VAL A 46 2.88 2.52 -6.95
N ILE A 47 2.74 2.38 -5.63
CA ILE A 47 3.26 3.33 -4.66
C ILE A 47 4.34 2.65 -3.83
N TYR A 48 5.38 3.39 -3.47
CA TYR A 48 6.44 2.91 -2.59
C TYR A 48 6.17 3.44 -1.20
N VAL A 49 6.11 2.54 -0.22
CA VAL A 49 5.79 2.88 1.16
C VAL A 49 6.87 2.38 2.11
N SER A 50 7.14 3.18 3.13
CA SER A 50 8.02 2.85 4.24
C SER A 50 7.16 2.69 5.49
N VAL A 51 7.32 1.58 6.19
CA VAL A 51 6.62 1.33 7.45
C VAL A 51 7.60 1.54 8.59
N SER A 52 7.29 2.48 9.48
CA SER A 52 8.09 2.72 10.69
C SER A 52 7.95 1.55 11.69
N GLU A 53 8.86 1.45 12.67
CA GLU A 53 8.76 0.42 13.73
C GLU A 53 7.45 0.52 14.55
N ALA A 54 6.88 1.73 14.64
CA ALA A 54 5.57 1.96 15.25
C ALA A 54 4.37 1.52 14.38
N GLY A 55 4.60 0.97 13.18
CA GLY A 55 3.54 0.59 12.22
C GLY A 55 2.97 1.76 11.42
N ILE A 56 3.60 2.94 11.48
CA ILE A 56 3.19 4.12 10.70
C ILE A 56 3.66 3.97 9.25
N VAL A 57 2.74 4.08 8.30
CA VAL A 57 3.02 3.94 6.87
C VAL A 57 3.17 5.31 6.21
N ARG A 58 4.31 5.53 5.55
CA ARG A 58 4.69 6.77 4.84
C ARG A 58 5.07 6.47 3.41
N HIS A 59 5.01 7.47 2.53
CA HIS A 59 5.61 7.35 1.20
C HIS A 59 7.13 7.22 1.32
N SER A 60 7.74 6.29 0.60
CA SER A 60 9.20 6.08 0.64
C SER A 60 9.98 7.03 -0.26
N TYR A 61 9.30 7.74 -1.17
CA TYR A 61 9.90 8.71 -2.09
C TYR A 61 9.19 10.06 -1.96
N GLY A 62 9.97 11.14 -2.01
CA GLY A 62 9.46 12.51 -1.90
C GLY A 62 9.51 13.03 -0.47
N ASP A 63 8.39 13.55 0.01
CA ASP A 63 8.27 14.30 1.27
C ASP A 63 8.08 13.41 2.52
N GLU A 64 8.19 12.08 2.35
CA GLU A 64 7.95 11.08 3.41
C GLU A 64 6.61 11.26 4.14
N SER A 65 5.63 11.86 3.47
CA SER A 65 4.32 12.13 4.03
C SER A 65 3.56 10.83 4.33
N LEU A 66 2.60 10.92 5.24
CA LEU A 66 1.71 9.79 5.56
C LEU A 66 0.97 9.33 4.31
N VAL A 67 0.84 8.01 4.15
CA VAL A 67 0.05 7.43 3.07
C VAL A 67 -1.42 7.73 3.32
N ASP A 68 -2.06 8.41 2.37
CA ASP A 68 -3.50 8.66 2.42
C ASP A 68 -4.28 7.45 1.90
N PHE A 69 -4.57 6.53 2.81
CA PHE A 69 -5.35 5.34 2.50
C PHE A 69 -6.79 5.65 2.06
N ILE A 70 -7.34 6.82 2.43
CA ILE A 70 -8.69 7.22 2.03
C ILE A 70 -8.68 7.57 0.54
N ALA A 71 -7.70 8.37 0.11
CA ALA A 71 -7.50 8.70 -1.30
C ALA A 71 -7.28 7.44 -2.15
N ILE A 72 -6.44 6.50 -1.68
CA ILE A 72 -6.24 5.21 -2.37
C ILE A 72 -7.56 4.43 -2.48
N SER A 73 -8.42 4.48 -1.46
CA SER A 73 -9.73 3.80 -1.48
C SER A 73 -10.66 4.39 -2.52
N ASP A 74 -10.65 5.71 -2.66
CA ASP A 74 -11.48 6.44 -3.60
C ASP A 74 -11.04 6.15 -5.05
N GLU A 75 -9.73 6.22 -5.29
CA GLU A 75 -9.10 5.94 -6.57
C GLU A 75 -9.18 4.47 -6.96
N TYR A 76 -9.34 3.54 -6.00
CA TYR A 76 -9.36 2.11 -6.25
C TYR A 76 -10.51 1.69 -7.18
N PHE A 77 -10.15 0.91 -8.20
CA PHE A 77 -11.10 0.27 -9.11
C PHE A 77 -11.46 -1.13 -8.61
N ASP A 78 -12.70 -1.27 -8.17
CA ASP A 78 -13.33 -2.55 -7.82
C ASP A 78 -13.90 -3.21 -9.09
N GLY A 79 -12.99 -3.61 -9.97
CA GLY A 79 -13.29 -4.28 -11.24
C GLY A 79 -13.57 -5.76 -11.08
#